data_AF-W1WN77-F1
#
_entry.id   AF-W1WN77-F1
#
_cell.length_a   1.000
_cell.length_b   1.000
_cell.length_c   1.000
_cell.angle_alpha   90.00
_cell.angle_beta   90.00
_cell.angle_gamma   90.00
#
_symmetry.space_group_name_H-M   'P 1'
#
loop_
_entity.id
_entity.type
_entity.pdbx_description
1 polymer ?
#
loop_
_entity_poly.entity_id
_entity_poly.type
_entity_poly.pdbx_seq_one_letter_code
_entity_poly.pdbx_strand_id
1 'polypeptide(L)'
;MNAIWIAVAAVSLLGLAFGAILGYASRRFAVEDDPVVEKIDEILPQSQCGQCGYPGCRPYAEAISCNGEKINRCAPGGEAVMLKIAELLNVEPQPLDGEAQELTPAR
;
A
#
# COMPACT_ATOMS: atom_id res chain seq x y z
N MET A 1 -49.47 -15.72 -6.56
CA MET A 1 -48.45 -16.76 -6.31
C MET A 1 -47.36 -16.79 -7.39
N ASN A 2 -47.69 -16.94 -8.67
CA ASN A 2 -46.70 -17.13 -9.75
C ASN A 2 -45.76 -15.93 -9.96
N ALA A 3 -46.26 -14.70 -9.88
CA ALA A 3 -45.44 -13.50 -10.05
C ALA A 3 -44.33 -13.37 -8.98
N ILE A 4 -44.60 -13.80 -7.74
CA ILE A 4 -43.62 -13.76 -6.64
C ILE A 4 -42.49 -14.75 -6.93
N TRP A 5 -42.81 -15.97 -7.35
CA TRP A 5 -41.81 -16.98 -7.71
C TRP A 5 -40.97 -16.59 -8.93
N ILE A 6 -41.58 -15.96 -9.95
CA ILE A 6 -40.86 -15.44 -11.12
C ILE A 6 -39.89 -14.34 -10.70
N ALA A 7 -40.31 -13.41 -9.84
CA ALA A 7 -39.46 -12.33 -9.35
C ALA A 7 -38.27 -12.88 -8.54
N VAL A 8 -38.52 -13.84 -7.64
CA VAL A 8 -37.45 -14.50 -6.86
C VAL A 8 -36.46 -15.19 -7.79
N ALA A 9 -36.94 -15.99 -8.75
CA ALA A 9 -36.09 -16.69 -9.69
C ALA A 9 -35.26 -15.73 -10.56
N ALA A 10 -35.87 -14.65 -11.05
CA ALA A 10 -35.19 -13.65 -11.88
C ALA A 10 -34.07 -12.93 -11.11
N VAL A 11 -34.32 -12.50 -9.87
CA VAL A 11 -33.32 -11.82 -9.04
C VAL A 11 -32.19 -12.77 -8.65
N SER A 12 -32.49 -14.02 -8.28
CA SER A 12 -31.46 -15.00 -7.96
C SER A 12 -30.56 -15.31 -9.16
N LEU A 13 -31.14 -15.46 -10.36
CA LEU A 13 -30.37 -15.71 -11.58
C LEU A 13 -29.47 -14.54 -11.93
N LEU A 14 -29.98 -13.30 -11.87
CA LEU A 14 -29.21 -12.08 -12.11
C LEU A 14 -28.07 -11.95 -11.09
N GLY A 15 -28.35 -12.16 -9.80
CA GLY A 15 -27.34 -12.11 -8.74
C GLY A 15 -26.22 -13.12 -8.96
N LEU A 16 -26.56 -14.36 -9.32
CA LEU A 16 -25.58 -15.40 -9.61
C LEU A 16 -24.76 -15.06 -10.86
N ALA A 17 -25.40 -14.57 -11.92
CA ALA A 17 -24.71 -14.17 -13.14
C ALA A 17 -23.71 -13.03 -12.89
N PHE A 18 -24.14 -11.93 -12.28
CA PHE A 18 -23.26 -10.81 -11.98
C PHE A 18 -22.19 -11.18 -10.96
N GLY A 19 -22.53 -11.95 -9.92
CA GLY A 19 -21.57 -12.42 -8.93
C GLY A 19 -20.48 -13.30 -9.54
N ALA A 20 -20.86 -14.23 -10.43
CA ALA A 20 -19.90 -15.08 -11.14
C ALA A 20 -18.98 -14.26 -12.06
N ILE A 21 -19.54 -13.30 -12.81
CA ILE A 21 -18.77 -12.42 -13.70
C ILE A 21 -17.77 -11.57 -12.92
N LEU A 22 -18.23 -10.88 -11.86
CA LEU A 22 -17.37 -10.03 -11.03
C LEU A 22 -16.32 -10.84 -10.27
N GLY A 23 -16.70 -12.01 -9.74
CA GLY A 23 -15.78 -12.92 -9.06
C GLY A 23 -14.69 -13.45 -10.00
N TYR A 24 -15.06 -13.82 -11.23
CA TYR A 24 -14.10 -14.23 -12.26
C TYR A 24 -13.18 -13.07 -12.66
N ALA A 25 -13.73 -11.87 -12.89
CA ALA A 25 -12.95 -10.68 -13.22
C ALA A 25 -11.93 -10.35 -12.12
N SER A 26 -12.35 -10.35 -10.85
CA SER A 26 -11.46 -10.06 -9.71
C SER A 26 -10.28 -11.05 -9.63
N ARG A 27 -10.51 -12.35 -9.85
CA ARG A 27 -9.44 -13.35 -9.84
C ARG A 27 -8.56 -13.27 -11.08
N ARG A 28 -9.14 -12.94 -12.24
CA ARG A 28 -8.40 -12.88 -13.51
C ARG A 28 -7.52 -11.64 -13.61
N PHE A 29 -7.93 -10.53 -12.99
CA PHE A 29 -7.20 -9.25 -12.99
C PHE A 29 -6.51 -8.96 -11.64
N ALA A 30 -6.37 -9.97 -10.78
CA ALA A 30 -5.51 -9.84 -9.60
C ALA A 30 -4.08 -9.58 -10.08
N VAL A 31 -3.50 -8.47 -9.61
CA VAL A 31 -2.10 -8.12 -9.85
C VAL A 31 -1.28 -8.87 -8.81
N GLU A 32 -0.15 -9.45 -9.23
CA GLU A 32 0.80 -10.06 -8.30
C GLU A 32 1.57 -8.91 -7.62
N ASP A 33 1.27 -8.65 -6.34
CA ASP A 33 1.99 -7.64 -5.55
C ASP A 33 3.42 -8.14 -5.26
N ASP A 34 4.41 -7.24 -5.33
CA ASP A 34 5.78 -7.58 -4.98
C ASP A 34 5.89 -7.77 -3.45
N PRO A 35 6.41 -8.92 -2.97
CA PRO A 35 6.47 -9.22 -1.53
C PRO A 35 7.35 -8.23 -0.75
N VAL A 36 8.22 -7.46 -1.41
CA VAL A 36 9.00 -6.38 -0.78
C VAL A 36 8.12 -5.15 -0.56
N VAL A 37 7.28 -4.80 -1.52
CA VAL A 37 6.35 -3.67 -1.43
C VAL A 37 5.37 -3.87 -0.29
N GLU A 38 4.80 -5.07 -0.15
CA GLU A 38 3.89 -5.40 0.96
C GLU A 38 4.57 -5.17 2.32
N LYS A 39 5.79 -5.67 2.50
CA LYS A 39 6.51 -5.51 3.77
C LYS A 39 6.83 -4.04 4.08
N ILE A 40 7.20 -3.26 3.06
CA ILE A 40 7.42 -1.82 3.25
C ILE A 40 6.10 -1.13 3.62
N ASP A 41 5.00 -1.48 2.95
CA ASP A 41 3.68 -0.92 3.24
C ASP A 41 3.22 -1.25 4.68
N GLU A 42 3.47 -2.47 5.17
CA GLU A 42 3.21 -2.85 6.57
C GLU A 42 4.03 -2.07 7.60
N ILE A 43 5.25 -1.64 7.24
CA ILE A 43 6.11 -0.82 8.11
C ILE A 43 5.63 0.64 8.15
N LEU A 44 5.02 1.13 7.06
CA LEU A 44 4.51 2.50 6.97
C LEU A 44 3.33 2.72 7.94
N PRO A 45 3.11 3.97 8.41
CA PRO A 45 2.07 4.27 9.41
C PRO A 45 0.63 4.18 8.89
N GLN A 46 0.41 3.80 7.61
CA GLN A 46 -0.91 3.66 6.96
C GLN A 46 -1.83 4.89 7.10
N SER A 47 -1.26 6.07 7.31
CA SER A 47 -2.00 7.31 7.55
C SER A 47 -2.53 7.98 6.28
N GLN A 48 -2.05 7.54 5.10
CA GLN A 48 -2.42 8.09 3.79
C GLN A 48 -2.32 9.62 3.70
N CYS A 49 -1.35 10.21 4.42
CA CYS A 49 -1.22 11.65 4.60
C CYS A 49 -0.67 12.42 3.39
N GLY A 50 -0.02 11.73 2.44
CA GLY A 50 0.55 12.30 1.23
C GLY A 50 1.74 13.25 1.39
N GLN A 51 2.32 13.36 2.59
CA GLN A 51 3.42 14.30 2.87
C GLN A 51 4.74 13.91 2.18
N CYS A 52 4.91 12.64 1.81
CA CYS A 52 6.05 12.16 1.03
C CYS A 52 5.96 12.49 -0.47
N GLY A 53 4.89 13.14 -0.93
CA GLY A 53 4.67 13.46 -2.35
C GLY A 53 3.96 12.36 -3.15
N TYR A 54 3.58 11.26 -2.50
CA TYR A 54 2.81 10.16 -3.07
C TYR A 54 1.36 10.18 -2.60
N PRO A 55 0.39 9.68 -3.39
CA PRO A 55 -1.03 9.71 -3.01
C PRO A 55 -1.39 8.76 -1.85
N GLY A 56 -0.45 7.93 -1.39
CA GLY A 56 -0.63 7.03 -0.24
C GLY A 56 0.66 6.28 0.13
N CYS A 57 0.58 5.42 1.14
CA CYS A 57 1.68 4.59 1.65
C CYS A 57 2.12 3.55 0.62
N ARG A 58 1.19 2.81 0.01
CA ARG A 58 1.53 1.76 -0.96
C ARG A 58 2.24 2.28 -2.22
N PRO A 59 1.80 3.36 -2.88
CA PRO A 59 2.55 3.96 -4.00
C PRO A 59 3.95 4.45 -3.60
N TYR A 60 4.15 4.86 -2.34
CA TYR A 60 5.47 5.19 -1.83
C TYR A 60 6.34 3.94 -1.61
N ALA A 61 5.77 2.86 -1.07
CA ALA A 61 6.43 1.57 -0.95
C ALA A 61 6.86 1.00 -2.31
N GLU A 62 5.99 1.09 -3.33
CA GLU A 62 6.31 0.74 -4.71
C GLU A 62 7.45 1.61 -5.26
N ALA A 63 7.45 2.92 -4.99
CA ALA A 63 8.52 3.80 -5.44
C ALA A 63 9.88 3.49 -4.79
N ILE A 64 9.89 3.12 -3.52
CA ILE A 64 11.11 2.67 -2.84
C ILE A 64 11.63 1.37 -3.46
N SER A 65 10.76 0.36 -3.63
CA SER A 65 11.16 -0.97 -4.10
C SER A 65 11.50 -1.00 -5.60
N CYS A 66 10.66 -0.40 -6.45
CA CYS A 66 10.77 -0.49 -7.90
C CYS A 66 11.62 0.62 -8.52
N ASN A 67 11.55 1.84 -7.96
CA ASN A 67 12.21 3.03 -8.54
C ASN A 67 13.45 3.50 -7.74
N GLY A 68 13.74 2.89 -6.59
CA GLY A 68 14.87 3.27 -5.74
C GLY A 68 14.72 4.67 -5.11
N GLU A 69 13.48 5.09 -4.84
CA GLU A 69 13.21 6.37 -4.17
C GLU A 69 13.79 6.38 -2.74
N LYS A 70 14.05 7.58 -2.19
CA LYS A 70 14.58 7.71 -0.84
C LYS A 70 13.60 7.18 0.23
N ILE A 71 14.16 6.49 1.22
CA ILE A 71 13.45 5.87 2.35
C ILE A 71 13.11 6.86 3.49
N ASN A 72 13.53 8.11 3.38
CA ASN A 72 13.54 9.14 4.42
C ASN A 72 12.41 10.18 4.29
N ARG A 73 11.41 9.94 3.44
CA ARG A 73 10.37 10.93 3.08
C ARG A 73 9.09 10.78 3.91
N CYS A 74 8.98 9.74 4.73
CA CYS A 74 7.83 9.51 5.60
C CYS A 74 7.91 10.34 6.89
N ALA A 75 7.53 11.61 6.82
CA ALA A 75 7.46 12.50 7.98
C ALA A 75 6.66 11.95 9.20
N PRO A 76 5.44 11.36 9.06
CA PRO A 76 4.71 10.83 10.21
C PRO A 76 5.33 9.55 10.79
N GLY A 77 6.14 8.83 10.01
CA GLY A 77 6.84 7.62 10.43
C GLY A 77 8.20 7.90 11.09
N GLY A 78 8.82 9.02 10.73
CA GLY A 78 10.10 9.45 11.28
C GLY A 78 11.23 8.44 11.09
N GLU A 79 12.25 8.55 11.94
CA GLU A 79 13.45 7.70 11.87
C GLU A 79 13.13 6.23 12.10
N ALA A 80 12.16 5.93 12.96
CA ALA A 80 11.79 4.55 13.28
C ALA A 80 11.30 3.76 12.05
N VAL A 81 10.55 4.40 11.15
CA VAL A 81 10.10 3.80 9.89
C VAL A 81 11.25 3.70 8.90
N MET A 82 12.05 4.76 8.78
CA MET A 82 13.23 4.78 7.89
C MET A 82 14.23 3.67 8.24
N LEU A 83 14.56 3.49 9.52
CA LEU A 83 15.50 2.46 9.99
C LEU A 83 15.00 1.04 9.68
N LYS A 84 13.71 0.77 9.88
CA LYS A 84 13.12 -0.55 9.55
C LYS A 84 13.15 -0.83 8.06
N ILE A 85 12.87 0.18 7.23
CA ILE A 85 12.95 0.04 5.77
C ILE A 85 14.42 -0.13 5.33
N ALA A 86 15.35 0.58 5.96
CA ALA A 86 16.79 0.45 5.72
C ALA A 86 17.30 -0.95 6.05
N GLU A 87 16.88 -1.52 7.18
CA GLU A 87 17.17 -2.90 7.59
C GLU A 87 16.58 -3.91 6.61
N LEU A 88 15.32 -3.70 6.19
CA LEU A 88 14.63 -4.60 5.25
C LEU A 88 15.28 -4.62 3.86
N LEU A 89 15.73 -3.47 3.38
CA LEU A 89 16.38 -3.32 2.07
C LEU A 89 17.90 -3.47 2.14
N ASN A 90 18.46 -3.63 3.34
CA ASN A 90 19.90 -3.69 3.62
C ASN A 90 20.67 -2.49 3.00
N VAL A 91 20.11 -1.28 3.15
CA VAL A 91 20.69 -0.01 2.68
C VAL A 91 21.10 0.88 3.86
N GLU A 92 22.01 1.83 3.62
CA GLU A 92 22.41 2.78 4.66
C GLU A 92 21.27 3.72 5.05
N PRO A 93 21.09 3.98 6.36
CA PRO A 93 20.06 4.89 6.85
C PRO A 93 20.33 6.32 6.38
N GLN A 94 19.27 7.02 5.97
CA GLN A 94 19.33 8.39 5.46
C GLN A 94 18.62 9.36 6.43
N PRO A 95 19.17 10.57 6.67
CA PRO A 95 18.54 11.56 7.54
C PRO A 95 17.19 12.02 6.97
N LEU A 96 16.16 12.28 7.77
CA LEU A 96 14.84 12.67 7.24
C LEU A 96 14.83 14.02 6.54
N ASP A 97 14.09 14.09 5.43
CA ASP A 97 13.84 15.32 4.69
C ASP A 97 12.89 16.21 5.53
N GLY A 98 13.47 17.02 6.42
CA GLY A 98 12.73 17.90 7.35
C GLY A 98 13.46 18.13 8.67
N GLU A 99 14.41 17.27 9.00
CA GLU A 99 15.29 17.42 10.16
C GLU A 99 16.62 18.00 9.67
N ALA A 100 16.64 19.33 9.52
CA ALA A 100 17.90 20.03 9.49
C ALA A 100 18.62 19.77 10.82
N GLN A 101 19.63 18.90 10.79
CA GLN A 101 20.72 18.83 11.76
C GLN A 101 20.33 18.61 13.24
N GLU A 102 20.16 17.35 13.66
CA GLU A 102 20.55 16.95 15.04
C GLU A 102 21.31 15.62 15.04
N LEU A 103 22.31 15.51 14.17
CA LEU A 103 23.53 14.77 14.50
C LEU A 103 24.68 15.75 14.45
N THR A 104 24.75 16.63 15.45
CA THR A 104 26.03 17.26 15.83
C THR A 104 26.95 16.16 16.36
N PRO A 105 28.09 15.87 15.71
CA PRO A 105 29.17 15.18 16.39
C PRO A 105 29.94 16.24 17.19
N ALA A 106 29.78 16.28 18.52
CA ALA A 106 30.77 16.82 19.47
C ALA A 106 30.24 16.80 20.92
N ARG A 107 30.61 15.76 21.70
CA ARG A 107 31.66 15.86 22.71
C ARG A 107 32.09 14.48 23.20
#